data_AF-A0A9E6TVK2-F1
#
_entry.id   AF-A0A9E6TVK2-F1
#
_cell.length_a   1.000
_cell.length_b   1.000
_cell.length_c   1.000
_cell.angle_alpha   90.00
_cell.angle_beta   90.00
_cell.angle_gamma   90.00
#
_symmetry.space_group_name_H-M   'P 1'
#
loop_
_entity.id
_entity.type
_entity.pdbx_description
1 polymer ?
#
loop_
_entity_poly.entity_id
_entity_poly.type
_entity_poly.pdbx_seq_one_letter_code
_entity_poly.pdbx_strand_id
1 'polypeptide(L)'
;MGFEIINMGAAPTGVGGDTVRTGFDKVNRNLAQLKDRALQPDYSTLSGQLYREVGVMAVSNYVNAFTLKTKVPSVGGIAPIVRLQGCLATYTSPITLDLSWYFYDGKIVAATALVNTSSREMATLAANNGLQIILYEENGLANLYLKFPARAYYPRFAVSCLNTGALAMPAGQEADWGIVVDGPPPAASLQQLPFTIVTTLNTANCKVGNDGTIKVA
;
A
#
# COMPACT_ATOMS: atom_id res chain seq x y z
N MET A 1 13.92 17.47 10.83
CA MET A 1 13.70 18.25 12.08
C MET A 1 13.52 17.25 13.22
N GLY A 2 14.11 17.50 14.39
CA GLY A 2 14.01 16.62 15.56
C GLY A 2 12.80 16.95 16.44
N PHE A 3 12.55 16.10 17.44
CA PHE A 3 11.54 16.31 18.47
C PHE A 3 11.90 17.52 19.34
N GLU A 4 10.94 18.42 19.60
CA GLU A 4 11.17 19.63 20.38
C GLU A 4 10.61 19.52 21.80
N ILE A 5 11.43 19.77 22.81
CA ILE A 5 11.01 19.76 24.22
C ILE A 5 10.58 21.17 24.64
N ILE A 6 9.47 21.26 25.39
CA ILE A 6 9.04 22.51 26.03
C ILE A 6 10.02 22.84 27.15
N ASN A 7 10.65 24.00 27.08
CA ASN A 7 11.51 24.51 28.12
C ASN A 7 10.66 25.15 29.23
N MET A 8 10.68 24.55 30.40
CA MET A 8 9.94 25.01 31.58
C MET A 8 10.59 26.21 32.29
N GLY A 9 11.81 26.61 31.89
CA GLY A 9 12.59 27.63 32.58
C GLY A 9 13.06 27.18 33.97
N ALA A 10 13.52 28.14 34.79
CA ALA A 10 13.85 27.88 36.18
C ALA A 10 12.57 27.83 37.04
N ALA A 11 12.24 26.65 37.58
CA ALA A 11 11.16 26.53 38.55
C ALA A 11 11.53 27.30 39.84
N PRO A 12 10.60 28.00 40.52
CA PRO A 12 9.16 28.08 40.27
C PRO A 12 8.72 29.32 39.45
N THR A 13 9.66 30.17 39.02
CA THR A 13 9.33 31.51 38.48
C THR A 13 9.03 31.53 36.98
N GLY A 14 9.35 30.45 36.24
CA GLY A 14 9.11 30.36 34.79
C GLY A 14 9.95 31.34 33.96
N VAL A 15 10.88 32.06 34.58
CA VAL A 15 11.75 33.04 33.93
C VAL A 15 12.74 32.30 33.04
N GLY A 16 12.79 32.68 31.76
CA GLY A 16 13.64 32.05 30.75
C GLY A 16 13.07 30.77 30.13
N GLY A 17 11.81 30.42 30.43
CA GLY A 17 11.08 29.32 29.80
C GLY A 17 10.42 29.70 28.47
N ASP A 18 9.87 28.71 27.77
CA ASP A 18 9.03 28.93 26.60
C ASP A 18 7.76 29.68 26.98
N THR A 19 7.35 30.60 26.10
CA THR A 19 5.99 31.16 26.20
C THR A 19 4.97 30.07 25.87
N VAL A 20 3.72 30.25 26.33
CA VAL A 20 2.60 29.37 26.00
C VAL A 20 2.49 29.17 24.47
N ARG A 21 2.64 30.25 23.70
CA ARG A 21 2.61 30.19 22.23
C ARG A 21 3.72 29.32 21.66
N THR A 22 4.96 29.54 22.10
CA THR A 22 6.12 28.74 21.68
C THR A 22 5.96 27.26 22.07
N GLY A 23 5.41 26.98 23.26
CA GLY A 23 5.09 25.63 23.70
C GLY A 23 4.05 24.95 22.80
N PHE A 24 2.96 25.66 22.44
CA PHE A 24 1.96 25.14 21.51
C PHE A 24 2.52 24.94 20.09
N ASP A 25 3.39 25.82 19.61
CA ASP A 25 4.05 25.65 18.31
C ASP A 25 4.94 24.39 18.29
N LYS A 26 5.68 24.13 19.38
CA LYS A 26 6.48 22.89 19.55
C LYS A 26 5.58 21.65 19.59
N VAL A 27 4.48 21.69 20.35
CA VAL A 27 3.50 20.59 20.40
C VAL A 27 2.90 20.32 19.03
N ASN A 28 2.48 21.35 18.29
CA ASN A 28 1.91 21.21 16.96
C ASN A 28 2.93 20.64 15.96
N ARG A 29 4.20 21.06 16.02
CA ARG A 29 5.27 20.48 15.20
C ARG A 29 5.55 19.02 15.55
N ASN A 30 5.59 18.67 16.83
CA ASN A 30 5.75 17.28 17.28
C ASN A 30 4.56 16.40 16.86
N LEU A 31 3.33 16.90 16.98
CA LEU A 31 2.13 16.18 16.55
C LEU A 31 2.06 16.03 15.03
N ALA A 32 2.48 17.03 14.27
CA ALA A 32 2.63 16.91 12.82
C ALA A 32 3.66 15.84 12.46
N GLN A 33 4.79 15.76 13.19
CA GLN A 33 5.78 14.68 13.01
C GLN A 33 5.22 13.30 13.36
N LEU A 34 4.38 13.18 14.40
CA LEU A 34 3.72 11.94 14.80
C LEU A 34 2.66 11.47 13.80
N LYS A 35 1.93 12.42 13.18
CA LYS A 35 0.96 12.11 12.10
C LYS A 35 1.65 11.48 10.89
N ASP A 36 2.90 11.87 10.61
CA ASP A 36 3.68 11.38 9.47
C ASP A 36 4.64 10.20 9.82
N ARG A 37 4.78 9.84 11.11
CA ARG A 37 5.74 8.83 11.61
C ARG A 37 5.23 8.18 12.90
N ALA A 38 4.99 6.87 12.93
CA ALA A 38 4.87 6.18 14.22
C ALA A 38 6.27 6.11 14.85
N LEU A 39 6.39 6.48 16.12
CA LEU A 39 7.62 6.44 16.90
C LEU A 39 7.56 5.30 17.92
N GLN A 40 8.72 4.72 18.22
CA GLN A 40 8.84 3.73 19.30
C GLN A 40 8.82 4.43 20.66
N PRO A 41 8.63 3.70 21.78
CA PRO A 41 8.65 4.26 23.14
C PRO A 41 9.93 5.03 23.49
N ASP A 42 11.04 4.79 22.78
CA ASP A 42 12.33 5.46 22.93
C ASP A 42 12.49 6.70 22.03
N TYR A 43 11.41 7.16 21.39
CA TYR A 43 11.39 8.28 20.43
C TYR A 43 12.24 8.06 19.17
N SER A 44 12.80 6.86 19.00
CA SER A 44 13.40 6.49 17.73
C SER A 44 12.30 6.37 16.69
N THR A 45 12.65 6.69 15.45
CA THR A 45 11.79 6.40 14.30
C THR A 45 11.48 4.91 14.33
N LEU A 46 10.21 4.48 14.19
CA LEU A 46 9.95 3.06 13.95
C LEU A 46 10.76 2.65 12.71
N SER A 47 11.87 1.96 12.94
CA SER A 47 12.53 1.16 11.92
C SER A 47 11.72 -0.13 11.85
N GLY A 48 10.53 -0.05 11.24
CA GLY A 48 9.63 -1.18 11.15
C GLY A 48 8.22 -0.80 10.70
N GLN A 49 7.81 -1.40 9.59
CA GLN A 49 6.45 -1.87 9.34
C GLN A 49 5.28 -0.88 9.48
N LEU A 50 5.38 0.33 8.92
CA LEU A 50 4.21 1.18 8.73
C LEU A 50 3.80 1.20 7.26
N TYR A 51 2.50 1.00 7.00
CA TYR A 51 1.92 1.30 5.70
C TYR A 51 1.98 2.82 5.50
N ARG A 52 2.80 3.28 4.55
CA ARG A 52 2.86 4.68 4.10
C ARG A 52 2.03 4.83 2.84
N GLU A 53 1.17 5.84 2.75
CA GLU A 53 0.51 6.19 1.48
C GLU A 53 1.60 6.68 0.51
N VAL A 54 1.76 5.98 -0.62
CA VAL A 54 2.81 6.24 -1.62
C VAL A 54 2.26 6.76 -2.94
N GLY A 55 0.93 6.71 -3.11
CA GLY A 55 0.23 7.24 -4.27
C GLY A 55 -1.28 7.23 -4.06
N VAL A 56 -1.98 8.09 -4.81
CA VAL A 56 -3.45 8.17 -4.82
C VAL A 56 -3.91 8.33 -6.26
N MET A 57 -4.88 7.50 -6.65
CA MET A 57 -5.65 7.71 -7.87
C MET A 57 -7.00 8.31 -7.48
N ALA A 58 -7.25 9.52 -7.94
CA ALA A 58 -8.51 10.23 -7.74
C ALA A 58 -9.01 10.71 -9.10
N VAL A 59 -9.84 9.88 -9.73
CA VAL A 59 -10.37 10.16 -11.07
C VAL A 59 -11.90 10.12 -11.04
N SER A 60 -12.52 11.07 -11.75
CA SER A 60 -13.98 11.23 -11.81
C SER A 60 -14.62 10.50 -13.00
N ASN A 61 -13.86 9.70 -13.73
CA ASN A 61 -14.32 8.89 -14.86
C ASN A 61 -14.12 7.38 -14.60
N TYR A 62 -14.79 6.58 -15.43
CA TYR A 62 -14.64 5.14 -15.44
C TYR A 62 -13.32 4.72 -16.11
N VAL A 63 -12.50 3.98 -15.39
CA VAL A 63 -11.18 3.47 -15.79
C VAL A 63 -11.29 1.97 -16.14
N ASN A 64 -10.64 1.54 -17.22
CA ASN A 64 -10.55 0.13 -17.62
C ASN A 64 -9.37 -0.56 -16.95
N ALA A 65 -8.23 0.12 -16.93
CA ALA A 65 -6.98 -0.37 -16.37
C ALA A 65 -6.15 0.80 -15.85
N PHE A 66 -5.21 0.53 -14.96
CA PHE A 66 -4.21 1.51 -14.57
C PHE A 66 -2.86 0.84 -14.33
N THR A 67 -1.82 1.62 -14.52
CA THR A 67 -0.45 1.24 -14.19
C THR A 67 -0.01 2.00 -12.96
N LEU A 68 0.44 1.28 -11.94
CA LEU A 68 1.20 1.84 -10.83
C LEU A 68 2.69 1.80 -11.20
N LYS A 69 3.26 2.98 -11.44
CA LYS A 69 4.69 3.21 -11.64
C LYS A 69 5.36 3.31 -10.28
N THR A 70 5.91 2.20 -9.80
CA THR A 70 6.55 2.17 -8.48
C THR A 70 7.98 2.69 -8.58
N LYS A 71 8.58 2.97 -7.42
CA LYS A 71 10.03 3.20 -7.29
C LYS A 71 10.74 2.01 -6.63
N VAL A 72 10.12 0.83 -6.60
CA VAL A 72 10.70 -0.39 -6.06
C VAL A 72 11.73 -0.93 -7.05
N PRO A 73 12.99 -1.14 -6.64
CA PRO A 73 14.02 -1.66 -7.54
C PRO A 73 13.75 -3.13 -7.91
N SER A 74 13.99 -3.49 -9.16
CA SER A 74 13.87 -4.87 -9.68
C SER A 74 15.15 -5.68 -9.44
N VAL A 75 15.63 -5.68 -8.18
CA VAL A 75 16.86 -6.38 -7.76
C VAL A 75 16.53 -7.53 -6.82
N GLY A 76 17.48 -8.44 -6.61
CA GLY A 76 17.29 -9.59 -5.73
C GLY A 76 16.87 -9.18 -4.32
N GLY A 77 15.74 -9.71 -3.84
CA GLY A 77 15.22 -9.40 -2.51
C GLY A 77 13.70 -9.60 -2.41
N ILE A 78 13.22 -9.62 -1.16
CA ILE A 78 11.78 -9.69 -0.86
C ILE A 78 11.23 -8.27 -0.95
N ALA A 79 10.37 -8.03 -1.93
CA ALA A 79 9.80 -6.72 -2.17
C ALA A 79 8.87 -6.29 -1.04
N PRO A 80 8.64 -4.97 -0.87
CA PRO A 80 7.65 -4.48 0.07
C PRO A 80 6.26 -5.03 -0.25
N ILE A 81 5.42 -5.12 0.78
CA ILE A 81 4.00 -5.41 0.58
C ILE A 81 3.34 -4.12 0.10
N VAL A 82 2.70 -4.16 -1.07
CA VAL A 82 1.94 -3.03 -1.61
C VAL A 82 0.46 -3.31 -1.43
N ARG A 83 -0.21 -2.44 -0.67
CA ARG A 83 -1.64 -2.52 -0.42
C ARG A 83 -2.37 -1.45 -1.20
N LEU A 84 -3.36 -1.87 -1.96
CA LEU A 84 -4.28 -0.99 -2.67
C LEU A 84 -5.64 -1.01 -1.97
N GLN A 85 -6.18 0.17 -1.66
CA GLN A 85 -7.45 0.31 -0.96
C GLN A 85 -8.34 1.32 -1.66
N GLY A 86 -9.59 0.95 -1.88
CA GLY A 86 -10.60 1.87 -2.39
C GLY A 86 -11.96 1.22 -2.51
N CYS A 87 -12.82 1.85 -3.29
CA CYS A 87 -14.15 1.33 -3.59
C CYS A 87 -14.37 1.30 -5.10
N LEU A 88 -15.07 0.26 -5.54
CA LEU A 88 -15.57 0.08 -6.90
C LEU A 88 -17.07 0.42 -6.93
N ALA A 89 -17.65 0.45 -8.13
CA ALA A 89 -19.09 0.66 -8.36
C ALA A 89 -19.66 1.87 -7.59
N THR A 90 -19.13 3.07 -7.83
CA THR A 90 -19.63 4.32 -7.22
C THR A 90 -19.68 4.26 -5.68
N TYR A 91 -18.58 3.81 -5.06
CA TYR A 91 -18.38 3.68 -3.61
C TYR A 91 -19.14 2.56 -2.90
N THR A 92 -19.85 1.69 -3.62
CA THR A 92 -20.68 0.65 -2.98
C THR A 92 -19.92 -0.64 -2.68
N SER A 93 -18.78 -0.87 -3.36
CA SER A 93 -18.06 -2.14 -3.28
C SER A 93 -16.62 -1.91 -2.80
N PRO A 94 -16.35 -1.93 -1.48
CA PRO A 94 -15.00 -1.80 -0.97
C PRO A 94 -14.13 -2.98 -1.41
N ILE A 95 -12.88 -2.67 -1.73
CA ILE A 95 -11.87 -3.65 -2.13
C ILE A 95 -10.51 -3.31 -1.52
N THR A 96 -9.82 -4.34 -1.06
CA THR A 96 -8.40 -4.29 -0.69
C THR A 96 -7.65 -5.34 -1.49
N LEU A 97 -6.50 -4.94 -2.06
CA LEU A 97 -5.56 -5.83 -2.73
C LEU A 97 -4.23 -5.74 -2.00
N ASP A 98 -3.76 -6.85 -1.43
CA ASP A 98 -2.42 -6.95 -0.86
C ASP A 98 -1.52 -7.68 -1.85
N LEU A 99 -0.51 -6.97 -2.36
CA LEU A 99 0.39 -7.43 -3.40
C LEU A 99 1.77 -7.71 -2.79
N SER A 100 2.31 -8.88 -3.10
CA SER A 100 3.66 -9.28 -2.69
C SER A 100 4.36 -10.00 -3.83
N TRP A 101 5.65 -9.74 -4.00
CA TRP A 101 6.45 -10.38 -5.05
C TRP A 101 7.90 -10.56 -4.62
N TYR A 102 8.61 -11.39 -5.39
CA TYR A 102 10.00 -11.75 -5.11
C TYR A 102 10.82 -11.72 -6.40
N PHE A 103 11.96 -11.04 -6.32
CA PHE A 103 13.00 -11.03 -7.35
C PHE A 103 14.20 -11.86 -6.88
N TYR A 104 14.74 -12.67 -7.79
CA TYR A 104 15.98 -13.41 -7.60
C TYR A 104 16.85 -13.26 -8.84
N ASP A 105 18.10 -12.87 -8.66
CA ASP A 105 19.08 -12.74 -9.75
C ASP A 105 18.56 -11.90 -10.94
N GLY A 106 17.98 -10.74 -10.62
CA GLY A 106 17.41 -9.82 -11.61
C GLY A 106 16.15 -10.33 -12.30
N LYS A 107 15.58 -11.47 -11.88
CA LYS A 107 14.38 -12.06 -12.47
C LYS A 107 13.18 -12.07 -11.51
N ILE A 108 11.99 -11.90 -12.06
CA ILE A 108 10.74 -12.11 -11.35
C ILE A 108 10.55 -13.61 -11.11
N VAL A 109 10.47 -14.04 -9.85
CA VAL A 109 10.30 -15.45 -9.47
C VAL A 109 8.87 -15.75 -9.04
N ALA A 110 8.27 -14.86 -8.26
CA ALA A 110 6.93 -15.06 -7.71
C ALA A 110 6.21 -13.72 -7.55
N ALA A 111 4.89 -13.76 -7.74
CA ALA A 111 4.00 -12.64 -7.50
C ALA A 111 2.64 -13.17 -7.05
N THR A 112 2.15 -12.71 -5.91
CA THR A 112 0.89 -13.14 -5.29
C THR A 112 0.09 -11.94 -4.84
N ALA A 113 -1.20 -11.96 -5.15
CA ALA A 113 -2.16 -10.92 -4.78
C ALA A 113 -3.25 -11.53 -3.91
N LEU A 114 -3.48 -10.97 -2.72
CA LEU A 114 -4.59 -11.30 -1.87
C LEU A 114 -5.70 -10.27 -2.06
N VAL A 115 -6.86 -10.72 -2.52
CA VAL A 115 -8.04 -9.89 -2.76
C VAL A 115 -9.03 -10.09 -1.63
N ASN A 116 -9.40 -8.98 -0.98
CA ASN A 116 -10.47 -8.93 0.01
C ASN A 116 -11.53 -7.92 -0.43
N THR A 117 -12.77 -8.37 -0.51
CA THR A 117 -13.92 -7.55 -0.91
C THR A 117 -15.21 -8.12 -0.32
N SER A 118 -16.15 -7.24 0.01
CA SER A 118 -17.50 -7.63 0.43
C SER A 118 -18.46 -7.82 -0.75
N SER A 119 -18.05 -7.46 -1.98
CA SER A 119 -18.90 -7.57 -3.16
C SER A 119 -18.80 -8.95 -3.81
N ARG A 120 -19.95 -9.60 -4.02
CA ARG A 120 -20.04 -10.93 -4.66
C ARG A 120 -19.52 -10.92 -6.10
N GLU A 121 -19.77 -9.84 -6.84
CA GLU A 121 -19.26 -9.64 -8.19
C GLU A 121 -17.75 -9.45 -8.22
N MET A 122 -17.19 -8.89 -7.14
CA MET A 122 -15.75 -8.69 -7.00
C MET A 122 -15.03 -9.94 -6.48
N ALA A 123 -15.72 -10.80 -5.71
CA ALA A 123 -15.20 -12.08 -5.24
C ALA A 123 -15.00 -13.09 -6.39
N THR A 124 -15.80 -13.01 -7.46
CA THR A 124 -15.64 -13.86 -8.66
C THR A 124 -14.52 -13.40 -9.59
N LEU A 125 -13.90 -12.24 -9.33
CA LEU A 125 -12.81 -11.69 -10.16
C LEU A 125 -11.58 -12.59 -10.25
N ALA A 126 -11.25 -13.29 -9.16
CA ALA A 126 -10.12 -14.21 -9.14
C ALA A 126 -10.42 -15.55 -9.81
N ALA A 127 -11.70 -15.98 -9.81
CA ALA A 127 -12.10 -17.28 -10.35
C ALA A 127 -12.14 -17.32 -11.89
N ASN A 128 -12.38 -16.17 -12.55
CA ASN A 128 -12.62 -16.11 -13.99
C ASN A 128 -11.53 -15.38 -14.79
N ASN A 129 -10.32 -15.21 -14.24
CA ASN A 129 -9.28 -14.32 -14.80
C ASN A 129 -9.79 -12.89 -15.07
N GLY A 130 -10.76 -12.44 -14.28
CA GLY A 130 -11.40 -11.14 -14.48
C GLY A 130 -10.49 -10.00 -14.05
N LEU A 131 -9.86 -10.13 -12.88
CA LEU A 131 -8.80 -9.23 -12.46
C LEU A 131 -7.47 -9.72 -13.05
N GLN A 132 -6.77 -8.84 -13.76
CA GLN A 132 -5.43 -9.08 -14.25
C GLN A 132 -4.47 -8.14 -13.53
N ILE A 133 -3.46 -8.70 -12.88
CA ILE A 133 -2.37 -7.94 -12.30
C ILE A 133 -1.09 -8.50 -12.90
N ILE A 134 -0.31 -7.65 -13.55
CA ILE A 134 0.96 -8.02 -14.18
C ILE A 134 2.06 -7.22 -13.51
N LEU A 135 3.03 -7.93 -12.92
CA LEU A 135 4.31 -7.38 -12.53
C LEU A 135 5.18 -7.30 -13.77
N TYR A 136 5.84 -6.17 -14.00
CA TYR A 136 6.86 -6.08 -15.04
C TYR A 136 8.02 -5.20 -14.61
N GLU A 137 9.19 -5.47 -15.17
CA GLU A 137 10.37 -4.64 -15.03
C GLU A 137 10.45 -3.64 -16.17
N GLU A 138 10.77 -2.39 -15.84
CA GLU A 138 11.10 -1.36 -16.81
C GLU A 138 12.08 -0.36 -16.18
N ASN A 139 13.24 -0.17 -16.82
CA ASN A 139 14.30 0.75 -16.39
C ASN A 139 14.82 0.47 -14.96
N GLY A 140 14.93 -0.80 -14.57
CA GLY A 140 15.42 -1.23 -13.25
C GLY A 140 14.39 -1.08 -12.12
N LEU A 141 13.13 -0.81 -12.46
CA LEU A 141 12.03 -0.63 -11.51
C LEU A 141 10.92 -1.65 -11.76
N ALA A 142 10.34 -2.14 -10.66
CA ALA A 142 9.15 -2.97 -10.69
C ALA A 142 7.91 -2.10 -10.91
N ASN A 143 7.05 -2.46 -11.85
CA ASN A 143 5.80 -1.76 -12.13
C ASN A 143 4.64 -2.74 -12.16
N LEU A 144 3.44 -2.24 -11.85
CA LEU A 144 2.24 -3.06 -11.75
C LEU A 144 1.20 -2.54 -12.73
N TYR A 145 0.76 -3.39 -13.66
CA TYR A 145 -0.39 -3.13 -14.50
C TYR A 145 -1.60 -3.86 -13.92
N LEU A 146 -2.70 -3.14 -13.68
CA LEU A 146 -3.94 -3.67 -13.12
C LEU A 146 -5.09 -3.41 -14.08
N LYS A 147 -5.82 -4.46 -14.43
CA LYS A 147 -7.02 -4.40 -15.27
C LYS A 147 -8.16 -5.17 -14.60
N PHE A 148 -9.29 -4.49 -14.43
CA PHE A 148 -10.51 -5.09 -13.92
C PHE A 148 -11.38 -5.55 -15.12
N PRO A 149 -12.27 -6.53 -14.95
CA PRO A 149 -13.04 -7.08 -16.09
C PRO A 149 -14.15 -6.16 -16.55
N ALA A 150 -14.57 -5.23 -15.70
CA ALA A 150 -15.48 -4.16 -16.03
C ALA A 150 -14.82 -2.82 -15.70
N ARG A 151 -15.19 -1.80 -16.46
CA ARG A 151 -14.81 -0.43 -16.16
C ARG A 151 -15.31 -0.06 -14.78
N ALA A 152 -14.44 0.51 -13.96
CA ALA A 152 -14.79 0.90 -12.61
C ALA A 152 -14.50 2.37 -12.37
N TYR A 153 -15.31 2.96 -11.49
CA TYR A 153 -15.15 4.32 -11.02
C TYR A 153 -14.25 4.31 -9.78
N TYR A 154 -13.14 5.04 -9.82
CA TYR A 154 -12.12 5.08 -8.75
C TYR A 154 -11.99 6.48 -8.17
N PRO A 155 -12.91 6.88 -7.29
CA PRO A 155 -12.94 8.23 -6.75
C PRO A 155 -11.76 8.52 -5.81
N ARG A 156 -11.35 7.50 -5.05
CA ARG A 156 -10.11 7.48 -4.27
C ARG A 156 -9.64 6.04 -4.16
N PHE A 157 -8.50 5.76 -4.76
CA PHE A 157 -7.81 4.50 -4.66
C PHE A 157 -6.41 4.78 -4.11
N ALA A 158 -6.25 4.49 -2.81
CA ALA A 158 -5.01 4.73 -2.08
C ALA A 158 -4.06 3.56 -2.29
N VAL A 159 -2.79 3.90 -2.53
CA VAL A 159 -1.68 2.96 -2.62
C VAL A 159 -0.84 3.15 -1.38
N SER A 160 -0.63 2.06 -0.66
CA SER A 160 0.23 2.05 0.51
C SER A 160 1.33 1.00 0.38
N CYS A 161 2.50 1.30 0.93
CA CYS A 161 3.66 0.44 0.88
C CYS A 161 4.11 0.11 2.31
N LEU A 162 4.34 -1.17 2.58
CA LEU A 162 4.94 -1.69 3.79
C LEU A 162 6.31 -2.24 3.44
N ASN A 163 7.35 -1.44 3.67
CA ASN A 163 8.72 -1.89 3.54
C ASN A 163 9.14 -2.66 4.80
N THR A 164 9.45 -3.95 4.63
CA THR A 164 9.90 -4.84 5.71
C THR A 164 11.39 -4.70 6.01
N GLY A 165 12.14 -3.95 5.18
CA GLY A 165 13.59 -3.83 5.24
C GLY A 165 14.35 -4.96 4.52
N ALA A 166 13.63 -5.93 3.94
CA ALA A 166 14.25 -7.07 3.24
C ALA A 166 14.75 -6.73 1.82
N LEU A 167 14.28 -5.62 1.24
CA LEU A 167 14.78 -5.05 0.00
C LEU A 167 15.40 -3.67 0.31
N ALA A 168 16.65 -3.47 -0.12
CA ALA A 168 17.31 -2.19 0.03
C ALA A 168 16.64 -1.13 -0.86
N MET A 169 15.84 -0.26 -0.25
CA MET A 169 15.22 0.88 -0.91
C MET A 169 15.83 2.18 -0.37
N PRO A 170 16.46 3.02 -1.21
CA PRO A 170 16.89 4.35 -0.81
C PRO A 170 15.77 5.17 -0.15
N ALA A 171 16.14 5.95 0.85
CA ALA A 171 15.21 6.84 1.55
C ALA A 171 14.49 7.77 0.56
N GLY A 172 13.17 7.87 0.68
CA GLY A 172 12.32 8.68 -0.20
C GLY A 172 11.79 7.96 -1.45
N GLN A 173 12.21 6.73 -1.73
CA GLN A 173 11.59 5.92 -2.79
C GLN A 173 10.20 5.38 -2.41
N GLU A 174 9.81 5.49 -1.14
CA GLU A 174 8.49 5.11 -0.63
C GLU A 174 7.48 6.28 -0.76
N ALA A 175 7.71 7.23 -1.66
CA ALA A 175 6.85 8.37 -1.90
C ALA A 175 6.74 8.69 -3.40
N ASP A 176 5.68 9.38 -3.77
CA ASP A 176 5.40 9.88 -5.13
C ASP A 176 5.48 8.79 -6.21
N TRP A 177 4.81 7.66 -5.98
CA TRP A 177 4.60 6.66 -7.03
C TRP A 177 3.58 7.18 -8.03
N GLY A 178 3.85 6.95 -9.32
CA GLY A 178 3.00 7.43 -10.40
C GLY A 178 1.83 6.49 -10.64
N ILE A 179 0.66 7.02 -10.97
CA ILE A 179 -0.47 6.23 -11.45
C ILE A 179 -0.87 6.74 -12.82
N VAL A 180 -0.89 5.84 -13.80
CA VAL A 180 -1.27 6.12 -15.19
C VAL A 180 -2.53 5.35 -15.51
N VAL A 181 -3.64 6.04 -15.70
CA VAL A 181 -4.94 5.44 -16.05
C VAL A 181 -5.04 5.18 -17.55
N ASP A 182 -5.68 4.07 -17.91
CA ASP A 182 -5.98 3.65 -19.29
C ASP A 182 -4.74 3.65 -20.23
N GLY A 183 -3.56 3.44 -19.67
CA GLY A 183 -2.33 3.21 -20.43
C GLY A 183 -2.32 1.82 -21.11
N PRO A 184 -1.50 1.63 -22.15
CA PRO A 184 -1.37 0.32 -22.79
C PRO A 184 -0.85 -0.73 -21.80
N PRO A 185 -1.17 -2.02 -22.02
CA PRO A 185 -0.53 -3.10 -21.28
C PRO A 185 1.00 -3.09 -21.49
N PRO A 186 1.78 -3.67 -20.57
CA PRO A 186 3.23 -3.74 -20.70
C PRO A 186 3.64 -4.42 -22.01
N ALA A 187 4.71 -3.92 -22.64
CA ALA A 187 5.21 -4.48 -23.88
C ALA A 187 5.69 -5.93 -23.66
N ALA A 188 5.38 -6.82 -24.60
CA ALA A 188 5.71 -8.25 -24.49
C ALA A 188 7.22 -8.54 -24.43
N SER A 189 8.06 -7.59 -24.82
CA SER A 189 9.52 -7.66 -24.75
C SER A 189 10.08 -7.43 -23.34
N LEU A 190 9.28 -6.87 -22.42
CA LEU A 190 9.69 -6.65 -21.04
C LEU A 190 9.62 -7.95 -20.25
N GLN A 191 10.47 -8.07 -19.23
CA GLN A 191 10.31 -9.14 -18.26
C GLN A 191 9.03 -8.89 -17.46
N GLN A 192 8.10 -9.85 -17.50
CA GLN A 192 6.81 -9.73 -16.85
C GLN A 192 6.32 -11.06 -16.28
N LEU A 193 5.51 -11.00 -15.22
CA LEU A 193 4.86 -12.14 -14.60
C LEU A 193 3.44 -11.75 -14.16
N PRO A 194 2.39 -12.50 -14.56
CA PRO A 194 1.07 -12.34 -13.99
C PRO A 194 1.07 -12.77 -12.51
N PHE A 195 0.36 -12.03 -11.66
CA PHE A 195 0.17 -12.41 -10.27
C PHE A 195 -0.72 -13.64 -10.16
N THR A 196 -0.37 -14.52 -9.23
CA THR A 196 -1.31 -15.52 -8.70
C THR A 196 -2.31 -14.80 -7.79
N ILE A 197 -3.59 -14.81 -8.16
CA ILE A 197 -4.63 -14.11 -7.41
C ILE A 197 -5.31 -15.08 -6.45
N VAL A 198 -5.31 -14.74 -5.17
CA VAL A 198 -5.94 -15.49 -4.08
C VAL A 198 -7.05 -14.62 -3.49
N THR A 199 -8.26 -15.16 -3.35
CA THR A 199 -9.37 -14.47 -2.68
C THR A 199 -9.58 -15.02 -1.29
N THR A 200 -9.71 -14.14 -0.30
CA THR A 200 -10.40 -14.50 0.94
C THR A 200 -11.90 -14.48 0.65
N LEU A 201 -12.47 -15.62 0.28
CA LEU A 201 -13.91 -15.81 0.40
C LEU A 201 -14.29 -15.48 1.85
N ASN A 202 -15.24 -14.56 2.00
CA ASN A 202 -15.73 -14.06 3.28
C ASN A 202 -15.95 -15.24 4.25
N THR A 203 -15.31 -15.21 5.42
CA THR A 203 -15.38 -16.28 6.45
C THR A 203 -16.80 -16.53 6.96
N ALA A 204 -17.79 -15.76 6.52
CA ALA A 204 -19.21 -16.03 6.69
C ALA A 204 -19.66 -17.41 6.14
N ASN A 205 -18.91 -18.01 5.21
CA ASN A 205 -19.18 -19.37 4.69
C ASN A 205 -18.36 -20.48 5.36
N CYS A 206 -17.48 -20.14 6.32
CA CYS A 206 -16.80 -21.14 7.14
C CYS A 206 -17.77 -21.60 8.25
N LYS A 207 -18.61 -22.59 7.95
CA LYS A 207 -19.35 -23.28 9.01
C LYS A 207 -18.42 -24.31 9.65
N VAL A 208 -18.33 -24.29 10.98
CA VAL A 208 -17.76 -25.42 11.72
C VAL A 208 -18.71 -26.60 11.48
N GLY A 209 -18.23 -27.63 10.79
CA GLY A 209 -18.98 -28.87 10.64
C GLY A 209 -19.28 -29.49 12.00
N ASN A 210 -20.30 -30.34 12.10
CA ASN A 210 -20.59 -31.07 13.35
C ASN A 210 -19.41 -31.95 13.82
N ASP A 211 -18.39 -32.15 12.97
CA ASP A 211 -17.13 -32.84 13.24
C ASP A 211 -16.00 -31.92 13.73
N GLY A 212 -16.26 -30.63 13.96
CA GLY A 212 -15.28 -29.65 14.42
C GLY A 212 -14.31 -29.16 13.34
N THR A 213 -14.47 -29.60 12.08
CA THR A 213 -13.61 -29.16 10.98
C THR A 213 -14.20 -27.93 10.28
N ILE A 214 -13.33 -26.99 9.89
CA ILE A 214 -13.73 -25.83 9.09
C ILE A 214 -13.89 -26.31 7.64
N LYS A 215 -15.12 -26.26 7.11
CA LYS A 215 -15.41 -26.58 5.72
C LYS A 215 -15.73 -25.30 4.96
N VAL A 216 -15.15 -25.16 3.77
CA VAL A 216 -15.50 -24.11 2.81
C VAL A 216 -16.77 -24.55 2.09
N ALA A 217 -17.85 -23.76 2.21
CA ALA A 217 -19.09 -23.97 1.45
C ALA A 217 -19.02 -23.34 0.06
#